data_AF-A0A9D2LAK5-F1
#
_entry.id   AF-A0A9D2LAK5-F1
#
_cell.length_a   1.000
_cell.length_b   1.000
_cell.length_c   1.000
_cell.angle_alpha   90.00
_cell.angle_beta   90.00
_cell.angle_gamma   90.00
#
_symmetry.space_group_name_H-M   'P 1'
#
loop_
_entity.id
_entity.type
_entity.pdbx_description
1 polymer ?
#
loop_
_entity_poly.entity_id
_entity_poly.type
_entity_poly.pdbx_seq_one_letter_code
_entity_poly.pdbx_strand_id
1 'polypeptide(L)' 'MGVWDFIQDQVLGMKWLNQLIGMGLSALGLDVNGRIGGSVQFFIYDVLKITVLLCVLIFAISYIQSYFPPERSKRILGRF' A
#
# COMPACT_ATOMS: atom_id res chain seq x y z
N MET A 1 -4.59 8.64 -21.47
CA MET A 1 -3.94 8.36 -20.18
C MET A 1 -3.18 7.07 -20.35
N GLY A 2 -1.86 7.11 -20.18
CA GLY A 2 -1.01 5.95 -20.42
C GLY A 2 -1.17 4.90 -19.32
N VAL A 3 -0.71 3.67 -19.58
CA VAL A 3 -0.61 2.62 -18.56
C VAL A 3 0.21 3.09 -17.35
N TRP A 4 1.21 3.96 -17.59
CA TRP A 4 2.02 4.59 -16.55
C TRP A 4 1.21 5.46 -15.59
N ASP A 5 0.31 6.31 -16.11
CA ASP A 5 -0.57 7.15 -15.28
C ASP A 5 -1.48 6.29 -14.41
N PHE A 6 -1.96 5.16 -14.95
CA PHE A 6 -2.81 4.23 -14.20
C PHE A 6 -2.04 3.59 -13.03
N ILE A 7 -0.83 3.11 -13.26
CA ILE A 7 0.03 2.54 -12.20
C ILE A 7 0.31 3.60 -11.13
N GLN A 8 0.67 4.80 -11.56
CA GLN A 8 0.98 5.89 -10.64
C GLN A 8 -0.25 6.31 -9.81
N ASP A 9 -1.43 6.42 -10.42
CA ASP A 9 -2.62 6.91 -9.72
C ASP A 9 -3.34 5.84 -8.89
N GLN A 10 -3.40 4.61 -9.39
CA GLN A 10 -4.12 3.51 -8.72
C GLN A 10 -3.24 2.78 -7.72
N VAL A 11 -1.98 2.49 -8.06
CA VAL A 11 -1.08 1.70 -7.22
C VAL A 11 -0.33 2.60 -6.24
N LEU A 12 0.37 3.63 -6.72
CA LEU A 12 1.12 4.54 -5.84
C LEU A 12 0.22 5.61 -5.21
N GLY A 13 -0.70 6.14 -6.00
CA GLY A 13 -1.63 7.19 -5.62
C GLY A 13 -2.84 6.67 -4.85
N MET A 14 -3.12 5.36 -4.87
CA MET A 14 -4.26 4.72 -4.19
C MET A 14 -5.53 5.58 -4.20
N LYS A 15 -5.88 6.16 -5.35
CA LYS A 15 -7.07 7.03 -5.47
C LYS A 15 -8.34 6.31 -5.05
N TRP A 16 -8.41 4.99 -5.26
CA TRP A 16 -9.48 4.13 -4.78
C TRP A 16 -9.64 4.17 -3.25
N LEU A 17 -8.54 4.17 -2.49
CA LEU A 17 -8.55 4.22 -1.03
C LEU A 17 -9.06 5.58 -0.55
N ASN A 18 -8.64 6.66 -1.22
CA ASN A 18 -9.10 8.00 -0.93
C ASN A 18 -10.63 8.12 -1.12
N GLN A 19 -11.16 7.57 -2.22
CA GLN A 19 -12.61 7.52 -2.46
C GLN A 19 -13.35 6.68 -1.42
N LEU A 20 -12.79 5.54 -1.01
CA LEU A 20 -13.38 4.65 -0.01
C LEU A 20 -13.47 5.34 1.35
N ILE A 21 -12.41 6.02 1.77
CA ILE A 21 -12.38 6.81 3.01
C ILE A 21 -13.36 7.97 2.93
N GLY A 22 -13.41 8.70 1.80
CA GLY A 22 -14.37 9.79 1.60
C GLY A 22 -15.82 9.35 1.63
N MET A 23 -16.15 8.19 1.04
CA MET A 23 -17.48 7.60 1.13
C MET A 23 -17.81 7.15 2.56
N GLY A 24 -16.86 6.52 3.26
CA GLY A 24 -17.03 6.11 4.66
C GLY A 24 -17.26 7.30 5.60
N LEU A 25 -16.48 8.36 5.46
CA LEU A 25 -16.67 9.59 6.24
C LEU A 25 -18.00 10.29 5.92
N SER A 26 -18.37 10.35 4.64
CA SER A 26 -19.68 10.91 4.23
C SER A 26 -20.84 10.10 4.82
N ALA A 27 -20.74 8.77 4.85
CA ALA A 27 -21.73 7.88 5.46
C ALA A 27 -21.81 8.05 6.99
N LEU A 28 -20.71 8.43 7.64
CA LEU A 28 -20.67 8.77 9.07
C LEU A 28 -21.17 10.19 9.36
N GLY A 29 -21.59 10.94 8.34
CA GLY A 29 -22.12 12.32 8.49
C GLY A 29 -21.05 13.37 8.75
N LEU A 30 -19.77 13.04 8.55
CA LEU A 30 -18.68 14.02 8.64
C LEU A 30 -18.58 14.77 7.31
N ASP A 31 -18.73 16.10 7.36
CA ASP A 31 -18.55 16.94 6.19
C ASP A 31 -17.08 16.95 5.75
N VAL A 32 -16.82 16.17 4.70
CA VAL A 32 -15.50 15.99 4.09
C VAL A 32 -14.97 17.29 3.47
N ASN A 33 -15.87 18.23 3.16
CA ASN A 33 -15.51 19.57 2.66
C ASN A 33 -15.11 20.53 3.77
N GLY A 34 -15.38 20.18 5.03
CA GLY A 34 -14.96 20.94 6.20
C GLY A 34 -13.47 20.79 6.48
N ARG A 35 -12.86 21.83 7.06
CA ARG A 35 -11.43 21.81 7.45
C ARG A 35 -11.06 20.61 8.33
N ILE A 36 -11.98 20.19 9.22
CA ILE A 36 -11.77 19.06 10.13
C ILE A 36 -11.96 17.72 9.41
N GLY A 37 -13.00 17.57 8.58
CA GLY A 37 -13.26 16.34 7.82
C GLY A 37 -12.14 16.03 6.82
N GLY A 38 -11.64 17.07 6.13
CA GLY A 38 -10.47 16.94 5.25
C GLY A 38 -9.22 16.46 6.01
N SER A 39 -8.88 17.06 7.16
CA SER A 39 -7.72 16.64 7.95
C SER A 39 -7.83 15.19 8.45
N VAL A 40 -9.01 14.75 8.90
CA VAL A 40 -9.22 13.36 9.31
C VAL A 40 -9.08 12.40 8.13
N GLN A 41 -9.65 12.74 6.98
CA GLN A 41 -9.48 11.94 5.75
C GLN A 41 -8.01 11.83 5.35
N PHE A 42 -7.28 12.96 5.31
CA PHE A 42 -5.86 12.96 4.97
C PHE A 42 -5.05 12.12 5.97
N PHE A 43 -5.35 12.21 7.27
CA PHE A 43 -4.66 11.42 8.29
C PHE A 43 -4.91 9.92 8.13
N ILE A 44 -6.16 9.49 8.00
CA ILE A 44 -6.50 8.06 7.81
C ILE A 44 -5.91 7.55 6.50
N TYR A 45 -5.99 8.36 5.43
CA TYR A 45 -5.43 8.01 4.14
C TYR A 45 -3.90 7.86 4.22
N ASP A 46 -3.18 8.78 4.87
CA ASP A 46 -1.71 8.74 4.98
C ASP A 46 -1.24 7.56 5.86
N VAL A 47 -1.89 7.34 7.01
CA VAL A 47 -1.60 6.21 7.91
C VAL A 47 -1.84 4.88 7.20
N LEU A 48 -3.00 4.67 6.58
CA LEU A 48 -3.27 3.44 5.83
C LEU A 48 -2.31 3.27 4.66
N LYS A 49 -2.03 4.36 3.94
CA LYS A 49 -1.14 4.34 2.78
C LYS A 49 0.25 3.86 3.15
N ILE A 50 0.86 4.46 4.17
CA ILE A 50 2.22 4.09 4.57
C ILE A 50 2.26 2.69 5.20
N THR A 51 1.24 2.29 5.98
CA THR A 51 1.16 0.94 6.54
C THR A 51 1.09 -0.12 5.46
N VAL A 52 0.23 0.06 4.44
CA VAL A 52 0.12 -0.89 3.32
C VAL A 52 1.40 -0.92 2.50
N LEU A 53 1.97 0.25 2.17
CA LEU A 53 3.23 0.32 1.41
C LEU A 53 4.37 -0.37 2.15
N LEU A 54 4.53 -0.14 3.45
CA LEU A 54 5.54 -0.81 4.26
C LEU A 54 5.27 -2.30 4.40
N CYS A 55 4.01 -2.71 4.59
CA CYS A 55 3.63 -4.12 4.66
C CYS A 55 4.01 -4.86 3.38
N VAL A 56 3.63 -4.32 2.21
CA VAL A 56 3.99 -4.87 0.91
C VAL A 56 5.50 -4.87 0.70
N LEU A 57 6.20 -3.80 1.11
CA LEU A 57 7.66 -3.72 0.98
C LEU A 57 8.36 -4.78 1.82
N ILE A 58 8.02 -4.88 3.11
CA ILE A 58 8.59 -5.87 4.03
C ILE A 58 8.25 -7.28 3.55
N PHE A 59 7.00 -7.51 3.12
CA PHE A 59 6.57 -8.81 2.59
C PHE A 59 7.29 -9.16 1.29
N ALA A 60 7.51 -8.20 0.38
CA ALA A 60 8.26 -8.42 -0.85
C ALA A 60 9.73 -8.76 -0.55
N ILE A 61 10.37 -8.04 0.36
CA ILE A 61 11.75 -8.35 0.78
C ILE A 61 11.80 -9.73 1.46
N SER A 62 10.86 -10.01 2.37
CA SER A 62 10.74 -11.31 3.04
C SER A 62 10.48 -12.45 2.06
N TYR A 63 9.64 -12.22 1.05
CA TYR A 63 9.33 -13.17 0.00
C TYR A 63 10.56 -13.43 -0.89
N ILE A 64 11.26 -12.38 -1.34
CA ILE A 64 12.50 -12.52 -2.13
C ILE A 64 13.55 -13.29 -1.34
N GLN A 65 13.74 -12.98 -0.06
CA GLN A 65 14.66 -13.72 0.81
C GLN A 65 14.20 -15.16 1.08
N SER A 66 12.89 -15.41 1.20
CA SER A 66 12.32 -16.74 1.39
C SER A 66 12.36 -17.60 0.12
N TYR A 67 12.32 -17.00 -1.07
CA TYR A 67 12.45 -17.67 -2.37
C TYR A 67 13.92 -17.92 -2.75
N PHE A 68 14.85 -17.12 -2.22
CA PHE A 68 16.29 -17.40 -2.15
C PHE A 68 16.73 -17.82 -0.73
N PRO A 69 16.18 -18.90 -0.15
CA PRO A 69 16.64 -19.34 1.15
C PRO A 69 18.09 -19.85 0.98
N PRO A 70 19.05 -19.39 1.80
CA PRO A 70 20.44 -19.88 1.77
C PRO A 70 20.54 -21.41 1.96
N GLU A 71 19.46 -22.07 2.40
CA GLU A 71 19.31 -23.53 2.50
C GLU A 71 19.17 -24.24 1.14
N ARG A 72 18.58 -23.62 0.11
CA ARG A 72 18.54 -24.20 -1.25
C ARG A 72 19.87 -24.01 -1.99
N SER A 73 20.59 -22.91 -1.74
CA SER A 73 21.94 -22.71 -2.27
C SER A 73 22.93 -23.75 -1.72
N LYS A 74 22.85 -24.11 -0.42
CA LYS A 74 23.69 -25.18 0.15
C LYS A 74 23.41 -26.58 -0.41
N ARG A 75 22.16 -26.87 -0.83
CA ARG A 75 21.82 -28.17 -1.43
C ARG A 75 22.34 -28.34 -2.86
N ILE A 76 22.65 -27.24 -3.55
CA ILE A 76 23.26 -27.25 -4.89
C ILE A 76 24.81 -27.21 -4.78
N LEU A 77 25.36 -26.52 -3.78
CA LEU A 77 26.81 -26.49 -3.54
C LEU A 77 27.36 -27.74 -2.85
N GLY A 78 26.55 -28.48 -2.07
CA GLY A 78 26.96 -29.73 -1.43
C GLY A 78 26.96 -30.96 -2.34
N ARG A 79 26.79 -30.76 -3.66
CA ARG A 79 26.87 -31.82 -4.68
C ARG A 79 28.03 -31.63 -5.66
N PHE A 80 28.95 -30.72 -5.35
CA PHE A 80 30.28 -30.61 -5.95
C PHE A 80 31.35 -30.58 -4.85
#